data_AF-A0A850G6L6-F1
#
_entry.id   AF-A0A850G6L6-F1
#
_cell.length_a   1.000
_cell.length_b   1.000
_cell.length_c   1.000
_cell.angle_alpha   90.00
_cell.angle_beta   90.00
_cell.angle_gamma   90.00
#
_symmetry.space_group_name_H-M   'P 1'
#
loop_
_entity.id
_entity.type
_entity.pdbx_description
1 polymer ?
#
loop_
_entity_poly.entity_id
_entity_poly.type
_entity_poly.pdbx_seq_one_letter_code
_entity_poly.pdbx_strand_id
1 'polypeptide(L)'
;MSRVSVLAMGWFESARFPDVVLGDDPLDLTGQFLEDFRDAYLAAEGRQPTVAELEATLVTVIGSFGGRWFEELDGRQLTKLTLRTKKAPKHQPHAIGDVFAIPLEAGDYAFGRYIYEEPGAGGLMEVFAQTRDAPLIDEGVLSGARLGHPIWFNSLTTLENRDFPILRSDPNFEPEGLDDLEMIAGAPGIRKIVRLDRSVVREFDEVAERESWPIWRERSFSLRNSGHVTRLVERWLGRAPSQPAS
;
A
#
# COMPACT_ATOMS: atom_id res chain seq x y z
N MET A 1 -25.83 6.33 17.85
CA MET A 1 -24.40 6.48 17.50
C MET A 1 -24.00 5.21 16.78
N SER A 2 -23.94 5.27 15.46
CA SER A 2 -23.68 4.10 14.61
C SER A 2 -22.25 3.60 14.82
N ARG A 3 -22.12 2.31 15.08
CA ARG A 3 -20.85 1.61 14.99
C ARG A 3 -20.48 1.55 13.52
N VAL A 4 -19.40 2.23 13.14
CA VAL A 4 -18.72 1.97 11.88
C VAL A 4 -18.17 0.56 12.00
N SER A 5 -18.70 -0.34 11.18
CA SER A 5 -18.17 -1.69 11.03
C SER A 5 -16.84 -1.57 10.31
N VAL A 6 -15.75 -1.50 11.07
CA VAL A 6 -14.38 -1.61 10.53
C VAL A 6 -14.26 -3.01 9.94
N LEU A 7 -14.02 -3.09 8.64
CA LEU A 7 -13.65 -4.32 7.97
C LEU A 7 -12.36 -4.79 8.61
N ALA A 8 -12.40 -5.87 9.39
CA ALA A 8 -11.22 -6.49 9.97
C ALA A 8 -10.26 -6.89 8.84
N MET A 9 -9.23 -6.08 8.64
CA MET A 9 -8.14 -6.37 7.72
C MET A 9 -7.01 -7.09 8.50
N GLY A 10 -6.40 -8.08 7.85
CA GLY A 10 -5.80 -9.24 8.51
C GLY A 10 -4.45 -9.02 9.19
N TRP A 11 -4.01 -10.07 9.87
CA TRP A 11 -2.65 -10.18 10.39
C TRP A 11 -1.69 -10.63 9.28
N PHE A 12 -0.47 -10.08 9.23
CA PHE A 12 0.53 -10.40 8.22
C PHE A 12 1.96 -10.40 8.77
N GLU A 13 2.82 -11.23 8.19
CA GLU A 13 4.26 -11.23 8.51
C GLU A 13 4.96 -10.02 7.90
N SER A 14 5.81 -9.35 8.69
CA SER A 14 6.52 -8.18 8.21
C SER A 14 7.70 -8.55 7.33
N ALA A 15 7.66 -8.14 6.06
CA ALA A 15 8.82 -8.26 5.15
C ALA A 15 10.05 -7.46 5.63
N ARG A 16 9.84 -6.44 6.46
CA ARG A 16 10.90 -5.56 6.98
C ARG A 16 11.46 -6.04 8.32
N PHE A 17 10.65 -6.70 9.14
CA PHE A 17 11.01 -7.16 10.47
C PHE A 17 10.76 -8.67 10.56
N PRO A 18 11.78 -9.52 10.33
CA PRO A 18 11.65 -10.96 10.45
C PRO A 18 11.06 -11.36 11.80
N ASP A 19 10.20 -12.37 11.79
CA ASP A 19 9.51 -12.93 12.97
C ASP A 19 8.52 -11.97 13.68
N VAL A 20 8.19 -10.83 13.05
CA VAL A 20 7.18 -9.90 13.55
C VAL A 20 5.89 -10.04 12.74
N VAL A 21 4.79 -10.28 13.44
CA VAL A 21 3.44 -10.24 12.88
C VAL A 21 2.82 -8.88 13.17
N LEU A 22 2.34 -8.20 12.15
CA LEU A 22 1.61 -6.94 12.24
C LEU A 22 0.13 -7.18 11.94
N GLY A 23 -0.75 -6.34 12.47
CA GLY A 23 -2.17 -6.35 12.16
C GLY A 23 -2.63 -4.93 11.86
N ASP A 24 -3.61 -4.80 10.98
CA ASP A 24 -4.10 -3.49 10.55
C ASP A 24 -4.73 -2.71 11.71
N ASP A 25 -5.55 -3.35 12.56
CA ASP A 25 -6.14 -2.72 13.75
C ASP A 25 -5.08 -2.09 14.68
N PRO A 26 -4.01 -2.79 15.12
CA PRO A 26 -2.90 -2.18 15.85
C PRO A 26 -2.20 -1.02 15.11
N LEU A 27 -2.04 -1.11 13.78
CA LEU A 27 -1.41 -0.05 13.00
C LEU A 27 -2.26 1.22 12.98
N ASP A 28 -3.57 1.09 12.76
CA ASP A 28 -4.53 2.19 12.78
C ASP A 28 -4.59 2.85 14.16
N LEU A 29 -4.67 2.04 15.23
CA LEU A 29 -4.63 2.53 16.61
C LEU A 29 -3.33 3.28 16.91
N THR A 30 -2.20 2.77 16.40
CA THR A 30 -0.91 3.44 16.56
C THR A 30 -0.85 4.76 15.79
N GLY A 31 -1.43 4.81 14.58
CA GLY A 31 -1.60 6.03 13.81
C GLY A 31 -2.39 7.09 14.58
N GLN A 32 -3.57 6.73 15.07
CA GLN A 32 -4.42 7.62 15.86
C GLN A 32 -3.70 8.12 17.12
N PHE A 33 -3.00 7.24 17.85
CA PHE A 33 -2.19 7.63 18.99
C PHE A 33 -1.16 8.72 18.65
N LEU A 34 -0.49 8.62 17.51
CA LEU A 34 0.51 9.61 17.08
C LEU A 34 -0.12 10.96 16.72
N GLU A 35 -1.32 10.95 16.13
CA GLU A 35 -2.09 12.17 15.86
C GLU A 35 -2.53 12.85 17.16
N ASP A 36 -3.10 12.09 18.09
CA ASP A 36 -3.53 12.59 19.39
C ASP A 36 -2.33 13.15 20.19
N PHE A 37 -1.19 12.47 20.11
CA PHE A 37 0.06 12.92 20.73
C PHE A 37 0.55 14.25 20.13
N ARG A 38 0.51 14.39 18.80
CA ARG A 38 0.83 15.66 18.11
C ARG A 38 -0.11 16.78 18.56
N ASP A 39 -1.41 16.51 18.60
CA ASP A 39 -2.42 17.52 18.89
C ASP A 39 -2.35 18.00 20.34
N ALA A 40 -2.01 17.11 21.28
CA ALA A 40 -1.73 17.49 22.67
C ALA A 40 -0.57 18.49 22.78
N TYR A 41 0.52 18.28 22.03
CA TYR A 41 1.65 19.21 21.98
C TYR A 41 1.31 20.53 21.30
N LEU A 42 0.54 20.51 20.21
CA LEU A 42 0.09 21.74 19.55
C LEU A 42 -0.79 22.57 20.48
N ALA A 43 -1.69 21.94 21.24
CA ALA A 43 -2.58 22.62 22.18
C ALA A 43 -1.84 23.18 23.39
N ALA A 44 -0.87 22.44 23.96
CA ALA A 44 -0.17 22.85 25.18
C ALA A 44 1.04 23.76 24.92
N GLU A 45 1.81 23.47 23.87
CA GLU A 45 3.12 24.07 23.60
C GLU A 45 3.16 24.88 22.29
N GLY A 46 2.08 24.89 21.51
CA GLY A 46 1.99 25.66 20.26
C GLY A 46 2.92 25.17 19.14
N ARG A 47 3.46 23.95 19.25
CA ARG A 47 4.37 23.35 18.26
C ARG A 47 4.16 21.84 18.15
N GLN A 48 4.66 21.25 17.08
CA GLN A 48 4.71 19.79 16.95
C GLN A 48 5.73 19.17 17.93
N PRO A 49 5.51 17.92 18.38
CA PRO A 49 6.46 17.20 19.19
C PRO A 49 7.70 16.80 18.36
N THR A 50 8.82 16.65 19.05
CA THR A 50 10.06 16.08 18.49
C THR A 50 10.11 14.57 18.67
N VAL A 51 10.94 13.88 17.89
CA VAL A 51 11.18 12.44 18.03
C VAL A 51 11.71 12.09 19.43
N ALA A 52 12.59 12.93 20.00
CA ALA A 52 13.14 12.71 21.33
C ALA A 52 12.07 12.78 22.44
N GLU A 53 11.06 13.64 22.27
CA GLU A 53 9.93 13.74 23.20
C GLU A 53 9.03 12.50 23.13
N LEU A 54 8.79 11.98 21.93
CA LEU A 54 8.08 10.71 21.76
C LEU A 54 8.87 9.55 22.40
N GLU A 55 10.18 9.46 22.17
CA GLU A 55 11.04 8.45 22.80
C GLU A 55 10.98 8.50 24.32
N ALA A 56 11.16 9.70 24.90
CA ALA A 56 11.12 9.88 26.35
C ALA A 56 9.74 9.52 26.93
N THR A 57 8.66 9.87 26.24
CA THR A 57 7.29 9.53 26.64
C THR A 57 7.08 8.02 26.62
N LEU A 58 7.44 7.34 25.53
CA LEU A 58 7.29 5.89 25.40
C LEU A 58 8.14 5.14 26.42
N VAL A 59 9.39 5.55 26.66
CA VAL A 59 10.25 4.97 27.71
C VAL A 59 9.61 5.14 29.08
N THR A 60 9.05 6.32 29.38
CA THR A 60 8.42 6.59 30.68
C THR A 60 7.17 5.73 30.88
N VAL A 61 6.29 5.66 29.89
CA VAL A 61 5.02 4.92 29.97
C VAL A 61 5.27 3.41 29.98
N ILE A 62 6.04 2.88 29.02
CA ILE A 62 6.35 1.45 28.95
C ILE A 62 7.25 1.02 30.11
N GLY A 63 8.19 1.86 30.55
CA GLY A 63 9.00 1.56 31.73
C GLY A 63 8.17 1.44 33.02
N SER A 64 7.06 2.17 33.12
CA SER A 64 6.19 2.16 34.30
C SER A 64 5.12 1.06 34.28
N PHE A 65 4.60 0.74 33.09
CA PHE A 65 3.43 -0.14 32.93
C PHE A 65 3.65 -1.32 32.00
N GLY A 66 4.82 -1.42 31.36
CA GLY A 66 5.10 -2.36 30.27
C GLY A 66 4.95 -3.82 30.63
N GLY A 67 5.24 -4.21 31.89
CA GLY A 67 5.00 -5.59 32.36
C GLY A 67 3.53 -6.00 32.34
N ARG A 68 2.58 -5.07 32.15
CA ARG A 68 1.15 -5.37 31.95
C ARG A 68 0.79 -5.70 30.50
N TRP A 69 1.66 -5.33 29.55
CA TRP A 69 1.40 -5.43 28.12
C TRP A 69 2.36 -6.38 27.41
N PHE A 70 3.58 -6.52 27.94
CA PHE A 70 4.65 -7.30 27.34
C PHE A 70 5.21 -8.28 28.36
N GLU A 71 5.06 -9.58 28.10
CA GLU A 71 5.60 -10.65 28.95
C GLU A 71 7.13 -10.52 29.12
N GLU A 72 7.81 -10.06 28.08
CA GLU A 72 9.27 -9.84 28.08
C GLU A 72 9.73 -8.76 29.07
N LEU A 73 8.81 -7.88 29.50
CA LEU A 73 9.05 -6.85 30.49
C LEU A 73 8.66 -7.28 31.91
N ASP A 74 8.17 -8.50 32.11
CA ASP A 74 7.97 -9.02 33.46
C ASP A 74 9.31 -9.11 34.20
N GLY A 75 9.41 -8.42 35.33
CA GLY A 75 10.66 -8.27 36.08
C GLY A 75 11.78 -7.52 35.35
N ARG A 76 11.52 -6.86 34.21
CA ARG A 76 12.52 -6.08 33.46
C ARG A 76 12.07 -4.63 33.29
N GLN A 77 13.03 -3.71 33.29
CA GLN A 77 12.78 -2.30 33.08
C GLN A 77 13.23 -1.88 31.68
N LEU A 78 12.32 -1.27 30.90
CA LEU A 78 12.70 -0.59 29.67
C LEU A 78 13.50 0.67 30.03
N THR A 79 14.79 0.67 29.73
CA THR A 79 15.69 1.81 30.02
C THR A 79 15.90 2.72 28.82
N LYS A 80 15.70 2.19 27.61
CA LYS A 80 15.95 2.92 26.36
C LYS A 80 15.10 2.40 25.21
N LEU A 81 14.49 3.32 24.48
CA LEU A 81 13.92 3.12 23.16
C LEU A 81 14.72 3.99 22.18
N THR A 82 14.94 3.53 20.95
CA THR A 82 15.71 4.31 19.97
C THR A 82 15.06 4.24 18.59
N LEU A 83 14.58 5.39 18.14
CA LEU A 83 14.07 5.64 16.81
C LEU A 83 15.21 6.19 15.96
N ARG A 84 15.57 5.43 14.92
CA ARG A 84 16.61 5.84 13.97
C ARG A 84 15.96 6.51 12.77
N THR A 85 16.35 7.74 12.50
CA THR A 85 15.99 8.42 11.27
C THR A 85 17.04 8.17 10.19
N LYS A 86 16.59 7.97 8.97
CA LYS A 86 17.42 8.05 7.77
C LYS A 86 16.88 9.22 6.96
N LYS A 87 17.75 9.95 6.28
CA LYS A 87 17.31 10.93 5.28
C LYS A 87 16.47 10.18 4.24
N ALA A 88 15.16 10.39 4.27
CA ALA A 88 14.29 9.90 3.23
C ALA A 88 14.59 10.66 1.92
N PRO A 89 14.53 10.00 0.75
CA PRO A 89 14.42 10.71 -0.51
C PRO A 89 13.29 11.75 -0.40
N LYS A 90 13.45 12.91 -1.03
CA LYS A 90 12.36 13.88 -1.08
C LYS A 90 11.17 13.19 -1.76
N HIS A 91 10.06 13.09 -1.03
CA HIS A 91 8.80 12.54 -1.53
C HIS A 91 8.53 13.13 -2.92
N GLN A 92 8.27 12.29 -3.93
CA GLN A 92 7.75 12.82 -5.18
C GLN A 92 6.33 13.33 -4.93
N PRO A 93 6.03 14.59 -5.29
CA PRO A 93 4.65 15.06 -5.35
C PRO A 93 3.87 14.17 -6.31
N HIS A 94 2.63 13.85 -5.95
CA HIS A 94 1.70 13.09 -6.77
C HIS A 94 0.30 13.71 -6.70
N ALA A 95 -0.50 13.50 -7.73
CA ALA A 95 -1.87 13.96 -7.85
C ALA A 95 -2.71 12.95 -8.65
N ILE A 96 -4.03 12.99 -8.45
CA ILE A 96 -4.98 12.20 -9.26
C ILE A 96 -4.71 12.51 -10.74
N GLY A 97 -4.66 11.45 -11.56
CA GLY A 97 -4.32 11.50 -12.97
C GLY A 97 -2.85 11.25 -13.29
N ASP A 98 -1.96 11.30 -12.30
CA ASP A 98 -0.55 10.99 -12.54
C ASP A 98 -0.37 9.55 -13.03
N VAL A 99 0.40 9.42 -14.11
CA VAL A 99 0.77 8.16 -14.73
C VAL A 99 2.21 7.84 -14.37
N PHE A 100 2.43 6.65 -13.83
CA PHE A 100 3.71 6.21 -13.29
C PHE A 100 4.17 4.89 -13.92
N ALA A 101 5.47 4.68 -13.90
CA ALA A 101 6.10 3.43 -14.31
C ALA A 101 6.18 2.46 -13.13
N ILE A 102 5.94 1.18 -13.39
CA ILE A 102 6.10 0.10 -12.43
C ILE A 102 7.23 -0.80 -12.93
N PRO A 103 8.44 -0.74 -12.33
CA PRO A 103 9.55 -1.58 -12.73
C PRO A 103 9.26 -3.08 -12.53
N LEU A 104 9.57 -3.89 -13.53
CA LEU A 104 9.46 -5.37 -13.49
C LEU A 104 10.84 -6.01 -13.37
N GLU A 105 10.93 -7.22 -12.81
CA GLU A 105 12.21 -7.91 -12.54
C GLU A 105 13.07 -8.17 -13.80
N ALA A 106 12.48 -8.19 -15.00
CA ALA A 106 13.18 -8.44 -16.26
C ALA A 106 13.80 -7.18 -16.89
N GLY A 107 13.63 -6.01 -16.27
CA GLY A 107 14.01 -4.71 -16.86
C GLY A 107 12.90 -4.05 -17.67
N ASP A 108 11.76 -4.74 -17.84
CA ASP A 108 10.55 -4.16 -18.41
C ASP A 108 9.80 -3.27 -17.41
N TYR A 109 8.82 -2.53 -17.92
CA TYR A 109 7.97 -1.61 -17.18
C TYR A 109 6.51 -1.87 -17.50
N ALA A 110 5.68 -2.00 -16.46
CA ALA A 110 4.24 -1.79 -16.55
C ALA A 110 3.92 -0.32 -16.24
N PHE A 111 2.68 0.08 -16.45
CA PHE A 111 2.25 1.47 -16.25
C PHE A 111 0.96 1.48 -15.44
N GLY A 112 0.83 2.45 -14.54
CA GLY A 112 -0.40 2.69 -13.80
C GLY A 112 -0.76 4.16 -13.74
N ARG A 113 -2.01 4.45 -13.38
CA ARG A 113 -2.51 5.79 -13.14
C ARG A 113 -3.10 5.87 -11.74
N TYR A 114 -2.79 6.96 -11.03
CA TYR A 114 -3.41 7.27 -9.74
C TYR A 114 -4.80 7.83 -9.98
N ILE A 115 -5.84 7.19 -9.45
CA ILE A 115 -7.23 7.53 -9.83
C ILE A 115 -8.09 8.02 -8.66
N TYR A 116 -7.70 7.75 -7.42
CA TYR A 116 -8.43 8.23 -6.25
C TYR A 116 -7.54 8.25 -5.01
N GLU A 117 -7.85 9.16 -4.08
CA GLU A 117 -7.20 9.30 -2.79
C GLU A 117 -8.24 9.34 -1.69
N GLU A 118 -8.02 8.55 -0.64
CA GLU A 118 -8.74 8.69 0.63
C GLU A 118 -7.75 9.16 1.70
N PRO A 119 -7.89 10.39 2.22
CA PRO A 119 -7.02 10.92 3.26
C PRO A 119 -6.90 9.95 4.45
N GLY A 120 -5.68 9.53 4.75
CA GLY A 120 -5.37 8.61 5.86
C GLY A 120 -5.61 7.13 5.57
N ALA A 121 -6.28 6.75 4.48
CA ALA A 121 -6.56 5.34 4.15
C ALA A 121 -5.80 4.84 2.89
N GLY A 122 -5.10 5.74 2.19
CA GLY A 122 -4.29 5.43 1.02
C GLY A 122 -4.97 5.89 -0.27
N GLY A 123 -4.80 5.13 -1.35
CA GLY A 123 -5.45 5.49 -2.59
C GLY A 123 -5.64 4.33 -3.56
N LEU A 124 -6.18 4.64 -4.72
CA LEU A 124 -6.55 3.69 -5.76
C LEU A 124 -5.73 3.93 -7.02
N MET A 125 -5.25 2.86 -7.63
CA MET A 125 -4.59 2.92 -8.92
C MET A 125 -5.20 1.93 -9.91
N GLU A 126 -5.25 2.34 -11.17
CA GLU A 126 -5.44 1.44 -12.31
C GLU A 126 -4.09 1.06 -12.92
N VAL A 127 -4.00 -0.14 -13.48
CA VAL A 127 -2.83 -0.61 -14.23
C VAL A 127 -3.25 -0.78 -15.69
N PHE A 128 -2.46 -0.25 -16.62
CA PHE A 128 -2.71 -0.40 -18.06
C PHE A 128 -2.33 -1.81 -18.53
N ALA A 129 -3.07 -2.37 -19.48
CA ALA A 129 -2.78 -3.66 -20.11
C ALA A 129 -1.63 -3.58 -21.13
N GLN A 130 -0.54 -2.88 -20.79
CA GLN A 130 0.63 -2.69 -21.65
C GLN A 130 1.94 -2.73 -20.85
N THR A 131 3.00 -3.20 -21.50
CA THR A 131 4.38 -3.15 -20.97
C THR A 131 5.35 -2.64 -22.03
N ARG A 132 6.48 -2.08 -21.59
CA ARG A 132 7.59 -1.62 -22.43
C ARG A 132 8.92 -2.03 -21.82
N ASP A 133 9.98 -2.05 -22.63
CA ASP A 133 11.37 -2.28 -22.20
C ASP A 133 12.03 -1.00 -21.63
N ALA A 134 11.32 0.13 -21.65
CA ALA A 134 11.73 1.41 -21.11
C ALA A 134 10.56 2.15 -20.45
N PRO A 135 10.79 3.03 -19.47
CA PRO A 135 9.75 3.80 -18.79
C PRO A 135 9.31 5.01 -19.63
N LEU A 136 8.78 4.76 -20.82
CA LEU A 136 8.34 5.79 -21.77
C LEU A 136 6.83 5.67 -21.98
N ILE A 137 6.12 6.79 -21.80
CA ILE A 137 4.68 6.89 -22.10
C ILE A 137 4.50 7.38 -23.53
N ASP A 138 3.60 6.71 -24.25
CA ASP A 138 3.03 7.17 -25.51
C ASP A 138 1.49 7.10 -25.46
N GLU A 139 0.83 7.61 -26.50
CA GLU A 139 -0.62 7.56 -26.62
C GLU A 139 -1.16 6.12 -26.64
N GLY A 140 -0.34 5.13 -27.02
CA GLY A 140 -0.69 3.72 -26.93
C GLY A 140 -0.91 3.29 -25.48
N VAL A 141 0.00 3.66 -24.57
CA VAL A 141 -0.15 3.35 -23.12
C VAL A 141 -1.39 4.02 -22.55
N LEU A 142 -1.63 5.29 -22.89
CA LEU A 142 -2.73 6.09 -22.31
C LEU A 142 -4.12 5.70 -22.82
N SER A 143 -4.20 5.21 -24.06
CA SER A 143 -5.42 4.66 -24.65
C SER A 143 -5.61 3.17 -24.36
N GLY A 144 -4.67 2.55 -23.64
CA GLY A 144 -4.72 1.14 -23.27
C GLY A 144 -5.89 0.85 -22.33
N ALA A 145 -6.51 -0.31 -22.51
CA ALA A 145 -7.50 -0.82 -21.56
C ALA A 145 -6.85 -1.07 -20.19
N ARG A 146 -7.68 -1.08 -19.14
CA ARG A 146 -7.26 -1.54 -17.81
C ARG A 146 -6.86 -3.01 -17.89
N LEU A 147 -5.79 -3.35 -17.18
CA LEU A 147 -5.32 -4.71 -16.98
C LEU A 147 -6.35 -5.55 -16.22
N GLY A 148 -7.03 -4.95 -15.26
CA GLY A 148 -8.04 -5.60 -14.43
C GLY A 148 -8.70 -4.60 -13.50
N HIS A 149 -9.29 -5.11 -12.41
CA HIS A 149 -9.83 -4.27 -11.36
C HIS A 149 -8.74 -3.35 -10.76
N PRO A 150 -9.04 -2.08 -10.50
CA PRO A 150 -8.15 -1.19 -9.77
C PRO A 150 -7.78 -1.76 -8.39
N ILE A 151 -6.62 -1.35 -7.90
CA ILE A 151 -6.01 -1.91 -6.70
C ILE A 151 -5.92 -0.83 -5.65
N TRP A 152 -6.47 -1.10 -4.47
CA TRP A 152 -6.24 -0.27 -3.30
C TRP A 152 -4.80 -0.45 -2.84
N PHE A 153 -4.09 0.65 -2.66
CA PHE A 153 -2.73 0.63 -2.14
C PHE A 153 -2.64 1.54 -0.91
N ASN A 154 -2.33 0.90 0.22
CA ASN A 154 -2.09 1.56 1.51
C ASN A 154 -0.68 2.16 1.62
N SER A 155 0.10 2.08 0.54
CA SER A 155 1.48 2.52 0.50
C SER A 155 1.59 3.86 -0.23
N LEU A 156 1.22 4.95 0.45
CA LEU A 156 1.72 6.29 0.10
C LEU A 156 3.24 6.26 -0.12
N THR A 157 3.95 5.37 0.58
CA THR A 157 5.39 5.18 0.44
C THR A 157 5.86 4.72 -0.95
N THR A 158 5.10 3.97 -1.75
CA THR A 158 5.63 3.45 -3.03
C THR A 158 5.65 4.50 -4.14
N LEU A 159 4.57 5.28 -4.25
CA LEU A 159 4.59 6.46 -5.11
C LEU A 159 5.56 7.47 -4.53
N GLU A 160 5.41 7.89 -3.27
CA GLU A 160 6.22 8.98 -2.74
C GLU A 160 7.74 8.69 -2.70
N ASN A 161 8.16 7.44 -2.47
CA ASN A 161 9.59 7.07 -2.45
C ASN A 161 10.22 6.92 -3.84
N ARG A 162 9.47 7.21 -4.91
CA ARG A 162 9.94 7.10 -6.31
C ARG A 162 10.25 5.67 -6.75
N ASP A 163 9.72 4.67 -6.05
CA ASP A 163 9.78 3.29 -6.52
C ASP A 163 8.99 3.17 -7.82
N PHE A 164 7.90 3.95 -7.94
CA PHE A 164 7.15 4.16 -9.18
C PHE A 164 7.30 5.60 -9.68
N PRO A 165 8.27 5.88 -10.57
CA PRO A 165 8.48 7.24 -11.06
C PRO A 165 7.27 7.73 -11.84
N ILE A 166 6.79 8.93 -11.51
CA ILE A 166 5.77 9.63 -12.30
C ILE A 166 6.41 10.07 -13.62
N LEU A 167 5.76 9.68 -14.72
CA LEU A 167 6.23 9.92 -16.08
C LEU A 167 5.40 11.00 -16.78
N ARG A 168 4.13 11.16 -16.42
CA ARG A 168 3.22 12.17 -16.97
C ARG A 168 2.17 12.55 -15.92
N SER A 169 1.85 13.82 -15.85
CA SER A 169 0.71 14.33 -15.07
C SER A 169 -0.46 14.64 -15.97
N ASP A 170 -1.66 14.27 -15.52
CA ASP A 170 -2.91 14.64 -16.15
C ASP A 170 -3.85 15.28 -15.11
N PRO A 171 -3.71 16.59 -14.86
CA PRO A 171 -4.45 17.27 -13.80
C PRO A 171 -5.96 17.37 -14.05
N ASN A 172 -6.42 17.06 -15.27
CA ASN A 172 -7.83 17.08 -15.63
C ASN A 172 -8.42 15.67 -15.72
N PHE A 173 -7.69 14.66 -15.27
CA PHE A 173 -8.18 13.29 -15.26
C PHE A 173 -9.33 13.16 -14.27
N GLU A 174 -10.47 12.70 -14.77
CA GLU A 174 -11.63 12.34 -13.97
C GLU A 174 -11.92 10.85 -14.18
N PRO A 175 -11.85 10.01 -13.12
CA PRO A 175 -12.17 8.60 -13.24
C PRO A 175 -13.66 8.40 -13.53
N GLU A 176 -13.98 7.84 -14.70
CA GLU A 176 -15.37 7.49 -15.02
C GLU A 176 -15.89 6.39 -14.09
N GLY A 177 -17.09 6.61 -13.55
CA GLY A 177 -17.83 5.59 -12.78
C GLY A 177 -17.16 5.17 -11.46
N LEU A 178 -16.42 6.08 -10.81
CA LEU A 178 -15.64 5.77 -9.62
C LEU A 178 -16.46 5.13 -8.48
N ASP A 179 -17.68 5.60 -8.24
CA ASP A 179 -18.55 5.10 -7.17
C ASP A 179 -19.00 3.65 -7.40
N ASP A 180 -19.17 3.27 -8.67
CA ASP A 180 -19.60 1.92 -9.08
C ASP A 180 -18.41 1.00 -9.35
N LEU A 181 -17.18 1.49 -9.19
CA LEU A 181 -15.98 0.79 -9.57
C LEU A 181 -15.67 -0.34 -8.58
N GLU A 182 -15.68 -1.56 -9.10
CA GLU A 182 -15.21 -2.74 -8.38
C GLU A 182 -13.68 -2.73 -8.30
N MET A 183 -13.15 -2.82 -7.08
CA MET A 183 -11.72 -2.75 -6.78
C MET A 183 -11.27 -3.91 -5.91
N ILE A 184 -10.00 -4.27 -6.03
CA ILE A 184 -9.35 -5.27 -5.20
C ILE A 184 -8.86 -4.60 -3.93
N ALA A 185 -9.29 -5.11 -2.77
CA ALA A 185 -8.85 -4.66 -1.45
C ALA A 185 -8.49 -5.83 -0.53
N GLY A 186 -7.67 -5.55 0.48
CA GLY A 186 -7.27 -6.49 1.52
C GLY A 186 -5.90 -7.16 1.31
N ALA A 187 -5.45 -7.85 2.36
CA ALA A 187 -4.16 -8.53 2.42
C ALA A 187 -4.13 -9.82 1.58
N PRO A 188 -2.93 -10.33 1.24
CA PRO A 188 -2.75 -11.64 0.61
C PRO A 188 -3.58 -12.75 1.28
N GLY A 189 -4.30 -13.54 0.48
CA GLY A 189 -5.10 -14.67 0.98
C GLY A 189 -6.48 -14.35 1.56
N ILE A 190 -6.80 -13.07 1.83
CA ILE A 190 -8.12 -12.64 2.35
C ILE A 190 -8.73 -11.50 1.54
N ARG A 191 -8.34 -11.37 0.28
CA ARG A 191 -8.78 -10.28 -0.59
C ARG A 191 -10.24 -10.37 -0.94
N LYS A 192 -10.81 -9.20 -1.22
CA LYS A 192 -12.20 -9.05 -1.66
C LYS A 192 -12.28 -8.09 -2.84
N ILE A 193 -13.33 -8.27 -3.63
CA ILE A 193 -13.79 -7.26 -4.56
C ILE A 193 -14.77 -6.38 -3.80
N VAL A 194 -14.46 -5.10 -3.70
CA VAL A 194 -15.24 -4.09 -2.97
C VAL A 194 -15.60 -2.92 -3.89
N ARG A 195 -16.52 -2.07 -3.45
CA ARG A 195 -16.74 -0.74 -4.03
C ARG A 195 -16.11 0.35 -3.18
N LEU A 196 -16.18 1.59 -3.65
CA LEU A 196 -15.63 2.76 -2.97
C LEU A 196 -16.24 2.95 -1.57
N ASP A 197 -17.53 2.66 -1.41
CA ASP A 197 -18.24 2.66 -0.11
C ASP A 197 -17.83 1.50 0.82
N ARG A 198 -16.82 0.71 0.42
CA ARG A 198 -16.29 -0.48 1.10
C ARG A 198 -17.29 -1.63 1.20
N SER A 199 -18.40 -1.59 0.45
CA SER A 199 -19.30 -2.73 0.33
C SER A 199 -18.59 -3.89 -0.37
N VAL A 200 -18.65 -5.08 0.22
CA VAL A 200 -18.10 -6.29 -0.38
C VAL A 200 -19.05 -6.76 -1.48
N VAL A 201 -18.54 -6.84 -2.70
CA VAL A 201 -19.25 -7.38 -3.86
C VAL A 201 -19.10 -8.90 -3.89
N ARG A 202 -17.86 -9.39 -3.78
CA ARG A 202 -17.54 -10.83 -3.76
C ARG A 202 -16.17 -11.09 -3.14
N GLU A 203 -15.92 -12.33 -2.75
CA GLU A 203 -14.57 -12.79 -2.38
C GLU A 203 -13.66 -12.76 -3.61
N PHE A 204 -12.38 -12.45 -3.42
CA PHE A 204 -11.40 -12.46 -4.50
C PHE A 204 -10.97 -13.89 -4.82
N ASP A 205 -11.22 -14.32 -6.05
CA ASP A 205 -10.70 -15.58 -6.59
C ASP A 205 -9.51 -15.27 -7.49
N GLU A 206 -8.30 -15.54 -7.00
CA GLU A 206 -7.05 -15.27 -7.71
C GLU A 206 -6.99 -15.95 -9.08
N VAL A 207 -7.54 -17.16 -9.19
CA VAL A 207 -7.50 -17.94 -10.45
C VAL A 207 -8.47 -17.34 -11.45
N ALA A 208 -9.71 -17.10 -11.03
CA ALA A 208 -10.74 -16.54 -11.89
C ALA A 208 -10.38 -15.12 -12.37
N GLU A 209 -9.81 -14.29 -11.47
CA GLU A 209 -9.36 -12.95 -11.83
C GLU A 209 -8.18 -12.99 -12.79
N ARG A 210 -7.21 -13.90 -12.59
CA ARG A 210 -6.10 -14.04 -13.54
C ARG A 210 -6.58 -14.44 -14.94
N GLU A 211 -7.57 -15.32 -15.06
CA GLU A 211 -8.13 -15.73 -16.35
C GLU A 211 -9.01 -14.65 -17.02
N SER A 212 -9.46 -13.65 -16.25
CA SER A 212 -10.27 -12.55 -16.76
C SER A 212 -9.43 -11.45 -17.43
N TRP A 213 -8.15 -11.31 -17.08
CA TRP A 213 -7.35 -10.16 -17.52
C TRP A 213 -6.93 -10.25 -19.00
N PRO A 214 -6.96 -9.12 -19.75
CA PRO A 214 -6.69 -9.09 -21.19
C PRO A 214 -5.32 -9.66 -21.58
N ILE A 215 -4.29 -9.47 -20.74
CA ILE A 215 -2.93 -9.95 -21.00
C ILE A 215 -2.80 -11.47 -21.11
N TRP A 216 -3.78 -12.22 -20.58
CA TRP A 216 -3.82 -13.68 -20.65
C TRP A 216 -4.66 -14.20 -21.81
N ARG A 217 -5.50 -13.34 -22.40
CA ARG A 217 -6.36 -13.68 -23.53
C ARG A 217 -5.72 -13.34 -24.88
N GLU A 218 -4.90 -12.28 -24.94
CA GLU A 218 -4.27 -11.85 -26.18
C GLU A 218 -2.79 -12.27 -26.26
N ARG A 219 -2.44 -13.04 -27.31
CA ARG A 219 -1.06 -13.46 -27.64
C ARG A 219 -0.11 -12.32 -28.03
N SER A 220 -0.57 -11.07 -27.96
CA SER A 220 0.21 -9.84 -28.17
C SER A 220 1.08 -9.49 -26.97
N PHE A 221 0.81 -10.08 -25.80
CA PHE A 221 1.73 -10.07 -24.67
C PHE A 221 2.81 -11.14 -24.89
N SER A 222 4.07 -10.74 -25.01
CA SER A 222 5.16 -11.71 -25.18
C SER A 222 5.11 -12.70 -24.01
N LEU A 223 5.18 -14.01 -24.30
CA LEU A 223 5.22 -15.08 -23.31
C LEU A 223 6.41 -14.95 -22.32
N ARG A 224 7.38 -14.05 -22.58
CA ARG A 224 8.42 -13.69 -21.60
C ARG A 224 7.90 -12.79 -20.48
N ASN A 225 6.84 -12.01 -20.71
CA ASN A 225 6.39 -10.94 -19.83
C ASN A 225 5.17 -11.32 -18.98
N SER A 226 4.40 -12.32 -19.39
CA SER A 226 3.22 -12.79 -18.64
C SER A 226 3.60 -13.29 -17.24
N GLY A 227 4.68 -14.05 -17.09
CA GLY A 227 5.19 -14.52 -15.80
C GLY A 227 5.73 -13.41 -14.88
N HIS A 228 6.10 -12.24 -15.42
CA HIS A 228 6.66 -11.12 -14.67
C HIS A 228 5.58 -10.13 -14.22
N VAL A 229 4.55 -9.92 -15.04
CA VAL A 229 3.33 -9.25 -14.57
C VAL A 229 2.62 -10.13 -13.55
N THR A 230 2.62 -11.46 -13.72
CA THR A 230 2.17 -12.38 -12.66
C THR A 230 2.98 -12.19 -11.41
N ARG A 231 4.31 -12.06 -11.45
CA ARG A 231 5.14 -11.84 -10.26
C ARG A 231 5.02 -10.46 -9.64
N LEU A 232 4.75 -9.42 -10.43
CA LEU A 232 4.42 -8.09 -9.96
C LEU A 232 3.08 -8.13 -9.23
N VAL A 233 2.08 -8.71 -9.88
CA VAL A 233 0.75 -8.97 -9.34
C VAL A 233 0.89 -9.86 -8.12
N GLU A 234 1.68 -10.93 -8.11
CA GLU A 234 1.95 -11.82 -6.97
C GLU A 234 2.73 -11.13 -5.85
N ARG A 235 3.66 -10.21 -6.14
CA ARG A 235 4.33 -9.38 -5.12
C ARG A 235 3.36 -8.38 -4.51
N TRP A 236 2.51 -7.75 -5.33
CA TRP A 236 1.45 -6.85 -4.88
C TRP A 236 0.30 -7.64 -4.21
N LEU A 237 0.15 -8.89 -4.63
CA LEU A 237 -0.78 -9.88 -4.13
C LEU A 237 -0.16 -10.69 -2.97
N GLY A 238 1.08 -10.37 -2.56
CA GLY A 238 1.88 -10.92 -1.46
C GLY A 238 2.10 -12.45 -1.41
N ARG A 239 2.30 -13.12 -2.54
CA ARG A 239 3.02 -14.40 -2.54
C ARG A 239 4.53 -14.13 -2.52
N ALA A 240 5.25 -14.80 -1.62
CA ALA A 240 6.68 -15.03 -1.83
C ALA A 240 6.88 -15.76 -3.16
N PRO A 241 7.92 -15.45 -3.94
CA PRO A 241 8.22 -16.22 -5.13
C PRO A 241 8.37 -17.68 -4.71
N SER A 242 7.55 -18.57 -5.27
CA SER A 242 7.74 -20.01 -5.11
C SER A 242 9.17 -20.31 -5.52
N GLN A 243 9.96 -20.90 -4.62
CA GLN A 243 11.32 -21.33 -4.92
C GLN A 243 11.32 -22.11 -6.24
N PRO A 244 12.32 -21.90 -7.12
CA PRO A 244 12.42 -22.72 -8.31
C PRO A 244 12.51 -24.18 -7.88
N ALA A 245 11.64 -25.02 -8.47
CA ALA A 245 11.70 -26.45 -8.31
C ALA A 245 13.13 -26.92 -8.61
N SER A 246 13.69 -27.68 -7.66
CA SER A 246 14.98 -28.34 -7.78
C SER A 246 14.91 -29.49 -8.79
#